data_AF-A0A7C1N368-F1
#
_entry.id   AF-A0A7C1N368-F1
#
_cell.length_a   1.000
_cell.length_b   1.000
_cell.length_c   1.000
_cell.angle_alpha   90.00
_cell.angle_beta   90.00
_cell.angle_gamma   90.00
#
_symmetry.space_group_name_H-M   'P 1'
#
loop_
_entity.id
_entity.type
_entity.pdbx_description
1 polymer ?
#
loop_
_entity_poly.entity_id
_entity_poly.type
_entity_poly.pdbx_seq_one_letter_code
_entity_poly.pdbx_strand_id
1 'polypeptide(L)'
;MIINKDKNKLKFPRGFLWGAATSSHQVEGGTKNQWSEWEKENANKLVKLAEAKWQDWQKNKFPEMFNPQNYISGQACDHYNRYEEDFNIAKELGHNVHRFSIEWSRVEPEEG
;
A
#
# COMPACT_ATOMS: atom_id res chain seq x y z
N MET A 1 -10.01 44.30 -11.70
CA MET A 1 -10.58 43.19 -10.92
C MET A 1 -9.48 42.62 -10.03
N ILE A 2 -9.41 43.07 -8.77
CA ILE A 2 -8.38 42.61 -7.81
C ILE A 2 -8.91 41.30 -7.22
N ILE A 3 -8.26 40.17 -7.55
CA ILE A 3 -8.61 38.88 -6.96
C ILE A 3 -7.98 38.83 -5.56
N ASN A 4 -8.79 39.06 -4.54
CA ASN A 4 -8.39 38.98 -3.14
C ASN A 4 -8.09 37.50 -2.80
N LYS A 5 -6.81 37.13 -2.64
CA LYS A 5 -6.33 35.75 -2.42
C LYS A 5 -6.11 35.38 -0.96
N ASP A 6 -6.58 36.17 0.00
CA ASP A 6 -6.47 35.82 1.42
C ASP A 6 -7.58 34.88 1.85
N LYS A 7 -7.52 33.63 1.35
CA LYS A 7 -8.20 32.50 1.98
C LYS A 7 -7.35 32.07 3.18
N ASN A 8 -7.90 32.23 4.39
CA ASN A 8 -7.38 31.78 5.69
C ASN A 8 -6.27 30.71 5.59
N LYS A 9 -5.01 31.10 5.82
CA LYS A 9 -3.90 30.16 5.92
C LYS A 9 -4.14 29.24 7.12
N LEU A 10 -4.36 27.94 6.86
CA LEU A 10 -4.40 26.92 7.89
C LEU A 10 -3.05 26.91 8.63
N LYS A 11 -3.09 27.09 9.96
CA LYS A 11 -1.92 27.01 10.83
C LYS A 11 -2.09 25.79 11.75
N PHE A 12 -1.08 24.94 11.77
CA PHE A 12 -1.04 23.78 12.66
C PHE A 12 -0.24 24.12 13.92
N PRO A 13 -0.54 23.48 15.07
CA PRO A 13 0.26 23.62 16.28
C PRO A 13 1.74 23.31 16.02
N ARG A 14 2.61 23.93 16.82
CA ARG A 14 4.04 23.56 16.82
C ARG A 14 4.17 22.09 17.21
N GLY A 15 4.99 21.34 16.49
CA GLY A 15 5.17 19.90 16.74
C GLY A 15 4.05 19.02 16.20
N PHE A 16 3.15 19.56 15.36
CA PHE A 16 2.17 18.73 14.66
C PHE A 16 2.89 17.65 13.83
N LEU A 17 2.38 16.41 13.91
CA LEU A 17 2.99 15.28 13.24
C LEU A 17 2.45 15.13 11.81
N TRP A 18 3.37 15.14 10.85
CA TRP A 18 3.12 14.91 9.43
C TRP A 18 3.95 13.71 9.00
N GLY A 19 3.28 12.74 8.39
CA GLY A 19 3.88 11.48 8.07
C GLY A 19 3.01 10.62 7.18
N ALA A 20 3.51 9.42 6.92
CA ALA A 20 2.82 8.37 6.19
C ALA A 20 2.60 7.15 7.09
N ALA A 21 1.75 6.24 6.60
CA ALA A 21 1.53 4.95 7.23
C ALA A 21 1.66 3.83 6.20
N THR A 22 2.24 2.70 6.63
CA THR A 22 2.37 1.48 5.84
C THR A 22 1.85 0.26 6.62
N SER A 23 1.66 -0.85 5.92
CA SER A 23 1.33 -2.16 6.49
C SER A 23 2.30 -3.17 5.92
N SER A 24 2.91 -3.99 6.77
CA SER A 24 3.96 -4.96 6.44
C SER A 24 3.60 -5.81 5.21
N HIS A 25 2.43 -6.45 5.22
CA HIS A 25 1.98 -7.31 4.12
C HIS A 25 1.85 -6.58 2.78
N GLN A 26 1.59 -5.27 2.80
CA GLN A 26 1.38 -4.46 1.60
C GLN A 26 2.67 -3.91 1.00
N VAL A 27 3.76 -3.83 1.77
CA VAL A 27 4.99 -3.14 1.32
C VAL A 27 6.25 -3.99 1.39
N GLU A 28 6.37 -4.90 2.37
CA GLU A 28 7.61 -5.64 2.63
C GLU A 28 7.97 -6.59 1.49
N GLY A 29 6.99 -7.36 1.01
CA GLY A 29 7.19 -8.38 -0.01
C GLY A 29 7.72 -9.70 0.54
N GLY A 30 7.41 -10.81 -0.14
CA GLY A 30 7.90 -12.14 0.21
C GLY A 30 7.34 -12.70 1.52
N THR A 31 6.15 -12.24 1.94
CA THR A 31 5.49 -12.74 3.14
C THR A 31 4.92 -14.14 2.93
N LYS A 32 5.01 -15.01 3.95
CA LYS A 32 4.41 -16.35 3.97
C LYS A 32 3.52 -16.50 5.20
N ASN A 33 2.22 -16.28 5.02
CA ASN A 33 1.20 -16.35 6.06
C ASN A 33 -0.15 -16.84 5.51
N GLN A 34 -1.20 -16.93 6.35
CA GLN A 34 -2.51 -17.38 5.88
C GLN A 34 -3.11 -16.45 4.80
N TRP A 35 -2.80 -15.16 4.84
CA TRP A 35 -3.26 -14.20 3.83
C TRP A 35 -2.61 -14.42 2.47
N SER A 36 -1.29 -14.61 2.42
CA SER A 36 -0.58 -14.86 1.16
C SER A 36 -1.01 -16.17 0.49
N GLU A 37 -1.41 -17.18 1.27
CA GLU A 37 -1.99 -18.42 0.72
C GLU A 37 -3.43 -18.20 0.25
N TRP A 38 -4.26 -17.51 1.04
CA TRP A 38 -5.62 -17.14 0.67
C TRP A 38 -5.66 -16.33 -0.65
N GLU A 39 -4.74 -15.39 -0.84
CA GLU A 39 -4.59 -14.61 -2.07
C GLU A 39 -4.42 -15.51 -3.29
N LYS A 40 -3.51 -16.48 -3.22
CA LYS A 40 -3.24 -17.44 -4.31
C LYS A 40 -4.46 -18.28 -4.63
N GLU A 41 -5.16 -18.78 -3.61
CA GLU A 41 -6.36 -19.60 -3.76
C GLU A 41 -7.53 -18.82 -4.38
N ASN A 42 -7.63 -17.52 -4.09
CA ASN A 42 -8.78 -16.69 -4.48
C ASN A 42 -8.53 -15.80 -5.70
N ALA A 43 -7.29 -15.64 -6.17
CA ALA A 43 -6.94 -14.74 -7.28
C ALA A 43 -7.82 -14.95 -8.53
N ASN A 44 -7.98 -16.19 -8.99
CA ASN A 44 -8.82 -16.51 -10.15
C ASN A 44 -10.30 -16.19 -9.93
N LYS A 45 -10.79 -16.33 -8.69
CA LYS A 45 -12.16 -15.95 -8.32
C LYS A 45 -12.33 -14.43 -8.35
N LEU A 46 -11.33 -13.68 -7.90
CA LEU A 46 -11.35 -12.22 -7.90
C LEU A 46 -11.32 -11.65 -9.33
N VAL A 47 -10.54 -12.26 -10.24
CA VAL A 47 -10.57 -11.93 -11.69
C VAL A 47 -11.98 -12.06 -12.25
N LYS A 48 -12.63 -13.22 -12.06
CA LYS A 48 -14.01 -13.46 -12.57
C LYS A 48 -15.01 -12.45 -12.01
N LEU A 49 -14.86 -12.09 -10.73
CA LEU A 49 -15.71 -11.08 -10.11
C LEU A 49 -15.45 -9.68 -10.71
N ALA A 50 -14.22 -9.35 -11.04
CA ALA A 50 -13.89 -8.10 -11.73
C ALA A 50 -14.47 -8.07 -13.15
N GLU A 51 -14.31 -9.15 -13.92
CA GLU A 51 -14.87 -9.28 -15.28
C GLU A 51 -16.38 -9.06 -15.31
N ALA A 52 -17.10 -9.58 -14.30
CA ALA A 52 -18.55 -9.43 -14.18
C ALA A 52 -18.98 -8.02 -13.72
N LYS A 53 -18.16 -7.34 -12.92
CA LYS A 53 -18.51 -6.03 -12.31
C LYS A 53 -18.11 -4.83 -13.17
N TRP A 54 -17.02 -4.94 -13.91
CA TRP A 54 -16.41 -3.80 -14.60
C TRP A 54 -17.09 -3.54 -15.95
N GLN A 55 -17.17 -2.28 -16.35
CA GLN A 55 -17.65 -1.86 -17.67
C GLN A 55 -16.53 -1.98 -18.71
N ASP A 56 -16.88 -2.14 -19.99
CA ASP A 56 -15.91 -2.40 -21.07
C ASP A 56 -14.79 -1.35 -21.15
N TRP A 57 -15.10 -0.06 -20.96
CA TRP A 57 -14.08 0.98 -20.98
C TRP A 57 -13.06 0.83 -19.84
N GLN A 58 -13.48 0.33 -18.66
CA GLN A 58 -12.58 0.06 -17.54
C GLN A 58 -11.72 -1.16 -17.85
N LYS A 59 -12.31 -2.20 -18.46
CA LYS A 59 -11.57 -3.40 -18.84
C LYS A 59 -10.48 -3.07 -19.87
N ASN A 60 -10.81 -2.23 -20.84
CA ASN A 60 -9.87 -1.77 -21.86
C ASN A 60 -8.78 -0.85 -21.30
N LYS A 61 -9.12 -0.04 -20.28
CA LYS A 61 -8.16 0.89 -19.66
C LYS A 61 -7.22 0.21 -18.67
N PHE A 62 -7.68 -0.85 -18.00
CA PHE A 62 -6.96 -1.54 -16.93
C PHE A 62 -6.96 -3.06 -17.14
N PRO A 63 -6.39 -3.56 -18.24
CA PRO A 63 -6.38 -4.99 -18.55
C PRO A 63 -5.62 -5.82 -17.49
N GLU A 64 -4.67 -5.21 -16.78
CA GLU A 64 -3.90 -5.83 -15.70
C GLU A 64 -4.77 -6.29 -14.53
N MET A 65 -5.95 -5.70 -14.32
CA MET A 65 -6.88 -6.10 -13.27
C MET A 65 -7.45 -7.50 -13.49
N PHE A 66 -7.33 -8.06 -14.71
CA PHE A 66 -7.77 -9.42 -15.03
C PHE A 66 -6.61 -10.42 -15.03
N ASN A 67 -5.40 -9.99 -14.64
CA ASN A 67 -4.30 -10.89 -14.34
C ASN A 67 -4.44 -11.39 -12.90
N PRO A 68 -4.55 -12.71 -12.64
CA PRO A 68 -4.57 -13.26 -11.28
C PRO A 68 -3.41 -12.77 -10.41
N GLN A 69 -2.23 -12.55 -11.01
CA GLN A 69 -1.05 -12.07 -10.29
C GLN A 69 -1.25 -10.69 -9.65
N ASN A 70 -2.17 -9.87 -10.17
CA ASN A 70 -2.48 -8.54 -9.63
C ASN A 70 -3.25 -8.59 -8.29
N TYR A 71 -3.70 -9.78 -7.88
CA TYR A 71 -4.37 -10.02 -6.60
C TYR A 71 -3.45 -10.65 -5.55
N ILE A 72 -2.16 -10.80 -5.86
CA ILE A 72 -1.17 -11.42 -4.99
C ILE A 72 -0.16 -10.36 -4.59
N SER A 73 0.02 -10.17 -3.27
CA SER A 73 0.96 -9.20 -2.69
C SER A 73 2.39 -9.37 -3.23
N GLY A 74 2.87 -10.62 -3.33
CA GLY A 74 4.13 -10.96 -4.00
C GLY A 74 5.34 -10.23 -3.41
N GLN A 75 6.10 -9.52 -4.25
CA GLN A 75 7.23 -8.69 -3.81
C GLN A 75 6.82 -7.29 -3.31
N ALA A 76 5.55 -6.90 -3.49
CA ALA A 76 5.06 -5.58 -3.10
C ALA A 76 5.97 -4.43 -3.60
N CYS A 77 6.43 -3.57 -2.70
CA CYS A 77 7.41 -2.51 -2.98
C CYS A 77 8.84 -2.88 -2.55
N ASP A 78 9.05 -4.12 -2.09
CA ASP A 78 10.32 -4.62 -1.55
C ASP A 78 10.86 -3.80 -0.37
N HIS A 79 9.96 -3.27 0.48
CA HIS A 79 10.33 -2.50 1.67
C HIS A 79 11.21 -3.31 2.63
N TYR A 80 11.10 -4.65 2.62
CA TYR A 80 11.93 -5.51 3.46
C TYR A 80 13.44 -5.32 3.19
N ASN A 81 13.83 -5.18 1.92
CA ASN A 81 15.23 -4.97 1.53
C ASN A 81 15.58 -3.49 1.34
N ARG A 82 14.57 -2.62 1.15
CA ARG A 82 14.75 -1.22 0.73
C ARG A 82 14.29 -0.19 1.76
N TYR A 83 14.01 -0.62 3.00
CA TYR A 83 13.47 0.26 4.04
C TYR A 83 14.32 1.51 4.27
N GLU A 84 15.65 1.44 4.14
CA GLU A 84 16.53 2.60 4.29
C GLU A 84 16.24 3.67 3.24
N GLU A 85 16.02 3.27 2.00
CA GLU A 85 15.66 4.17 0.90
C GLU A 85 14.30 4.82 1.14
N ASP A 86 13.32 4.03 1.60
CA ASP A 86 11.99 4.53 1.91
C ASP A 86 11.98 5.53 3.07
N PHE A 87 12.78 5.29 4.13
CA PHE A 87 12.93 6.25 5.23
C PHE A 87 13.75 7.48 4.84
N ASN A 88 14.70 7.35 3.92
CA ASN A 88 15.40 8.51 3.34
C ASN A 88 14.43 9.41 2.56
N ILE A 89 13.58 8.83 1.72
CA ILE A 89 12.52 9.57 1.00
C ILE A 89 11.56 10.23 2.00
N ALA A 90 11.12 9.51 3.03
CA ALA A 90 10.24 10.06 4.06
C ALA A 90 10.87 11.31 4.74
N LYS A 91 12.17 11.23 5.04
CA LYS A 91 12.91 12.35 5.61
C LYS A 91 13.05 13.53 4.64
N GLU A 92 13.35 13.27 3.36
CA GLU A 92 13.42 14.30 2.31
C GLU A 92 12.09 15.02 2.11
N LEU A 93 10.97 14.31 2.25
CA LEU A 93 9.62 14.87 2.21
C LEU A 93 9.23 15.63 3.49
N GLY A 94 10.11 15.66 4.50
CA GLY A 94 9.87 16.36 5.76
C GLY A 94 8.96 15.62 6.75
N HIS A 95 8.83 14.29 6.63
CA HIS A 95 8.10 13.50 7.62
C HIS A 95 8.79 13.59 8.99
N ASN A 96 7.97 13.73 10.05
CA ASN A 96 8.43 13.67 11.44
C ASN A 96 7.77 12.51 12.23
N VAL A 97 6.93 11.72 11.57
CA VAL A 97 6.37 10.47 12.08
C VAL A 97 6.23 9.47 10.94
N HIS A 98 6.39 8.19 11.23
CA HIS A 98 6.04 7.12 10.30
C HIS A 98 5.39 5.98 11.09
N ARG A 99 4.19 5.58 10.67
CA ARG A 99 3.47 4.45 11.28
C ARG A 99 3.63 3.23 10.40
N PHE A 100 4.07 2.11 10.94
CA PHE A 100 4.12 0.84 10.22
C PHE A 100 3.62 -0.29 11.12
N SER A 101 3.24 -1.43 10.53
CA SER A 101 2.92 -2.66 11.26
C SER A 101 4.08 -3.64 11.19
N ILE A 102 4.09 -4.60 12.12
CA ILE A 102 5.04 -5.70 12.14
C ILE A 102 4.35 -6.94 11.58
N GLU A 103 5.02 -7.67 10.70
CA GLU A 103 4.52 -8.93 10.16
C GLU A 103 4.68 -10.07 11.18
N TRP A 104 3.56 -10.56 11.73
CA TRP A 104 3.61 -11.62 12.75
C TRP A 104 4.28 -12.89 12.24
N SER A 105 4.00 -13.29 10.99
CA SER A 105 4.60 -14.50 10.40
C SER A 105 6.12 -14.43 10.22
N ARG A 106 6.73 -13.23 10.33
CA ARG A 106 8.18 -13.09 10.37
C ARG A 106 8.74 -13.18 11.79
N VAL A 107 7.95 -12.78 12.78
CA VAL A 107 8.34 -12.84 14.21
C VAL A 107 8.14 -14.25 14.75
N GLU A 108 7.00 -14.87 14.44
CA GLU A 108 6.61 -16.22 14.83
C GLU A 108 6.10 -16.96 13.59
N PRO A 109 6.99 -17.67 12.86
CA PRO A 109 6.65 -18.32 11.60
C PRO A 109 5.93 -19.66 11.78
N GLU A 110 6.04 -20.27 12.96
CA GLU A 110 5.42 -21.56 13.27
C GLU A 110 4.09 -21.36 14.01
N GLU A 111 3.22 -22.37 13.95
CA GLU A 111 1.98 -22.39 14.72
C GLU A 111 2.30 -22.61 16.21
N GLY A 112 1.62 -21.86 17.09
CA GLY A 112 1.84 -21.87 18.54
C GLY A 112 1.15 -23.00 19.30
#